data_AF-A0A940FCE0-F1
#
_entry.id   AF-A0A940FCE0-F1
#
_cell.length_a   1.000
_cell.length_b   1.000
_cell.length_c   1.000
_cell.angle_alpha   90.00
_cell.angle_beta   90.00
_cell.angle_gamma   90.00
#
_symmetry.space_group_name_H-M   'P 1'
#
loop_
_entity.id
_entity.type
_entity.pdbx_description
1 polymer ?
#
loop_
_entity_poly.entity_id
_entity_poly.type
_entity_poly.pdbx_seq_one_letter_code
_entity_poly.pdbx_strand_id
1 'polypeptide(L)'
;MPLILDAAVPDIPPPSETTAVFVPKGGDAAGALAPIATRIRELASDASVLAIVDQPSLQAAADILAEVKGAAKQLDGLKAIFVTPLETAAKLAKNQFKPLTDLLDVTEKRLKEITKAYLEAERAKEVQAAQVRQSELIGSASAPEVAGIAATVPTYVAPPPKAAGVSMAKHWTYDIEDIRVLARALADGTVPESYLQVNSGALQAAIRNGAREIPGLRIFQEGRVVAR
;
A
#
# COMPACT_ATOMS: atom_id res chain seq x y z
N MET A 1 -9.97 2.54 -38.74
CA MET A 1 -8.66 3.22 -38.67
C MET A 1 -7.77 2.44 -37.73
N PRO A 2 -6.61 1.93 -38.18
CA PRO A 2 -5.64 1.33 -37.28
C PRO A 2 -5.11 2.42 -36.34
N LEU A 3 -5.24 2.20 -35.03
CA LEU A 3 -4.55 3.01 -34.03
C LEU A 3 -3.06 2.65 -34.12
N ILE A 4 -2.32 3.42 -34.92
CA ILE A 4 -0.87 3.30 -35.02
C ILE A 4 -0.32 3.78 -33.67
N LEU A 5 0.14 2.82 -32.86
CA LEU A 5 0.80 3.05 -31.57
C LEU A 5 2.19 3.63 -31.82
N ASP A 6 2.27 4.92 -32.10
CA ASP A 6 3.52 5.67 -32.15
C ASP A 6 3.84 6.27 -30.77
N ALA A 7 3.86 5.41 -29.76
CA ALA A 7 4.36 5.79 -28.45
C ALA A 7 5.87 5.55 -28.46
N ALA A 8 6.63 6.63 -28.68
CA ALA A 8 8.07 6.62 -28.56
C ALA A 8 8.46 5.95 -27.24
N VAL A 9 9.08 4.77 -27.34
CA VAL A 9 9.61 4.07 -26.17
C VAL A 9 10.61 5.02 -25.54
N PRO A 10 10.45 5.41 -24.27
CA PRO A 10 11.42 6.28 -23.62
C PRO A 10 12.78 5.60 -23.70
N ASP A 11 13.78 6.31 -24.22
CA ASP A 11 15.15 5.82 -24.31
C ASP A 11 15.66 5.58 -22.89
N ILE A 12 15.67 4.31 -22.48
CA ILE A 12 16.15 3.92 -21.15
C ILE A 12 17.67 3.92 -21.25
N PRO A 13 18.37 4.84 -20.58
CA PRO A 13 19.83 4.88 -20.66
C PRO A 13 20.40 3.53 -20.20
N PRO A 14 21.43 3.01 -20.89
CA PRO A 14 22.07 1.76 -20.50
C PRO A 14 22.55 1.87 -19.03
N PRO A 15 22.52 0.77 -18.26
CA PRO A 15 22.96 0.80 -16.87
C PRO A 15 24.41 1.31 -16.83
N SER A 16 24.58 2.52 -16.31
CA SER A 16 25.90 3.11 -16.13
C SER A 16 26.73 2.23 -15.21
N GLU A 17 28.02 2.14 -15.52
CA GLU A 17 29.02 1.24 -14.97
C GLU A 17 28.72 0.79 -13.53
N THR A 18 28.57 -0.53 -13.39
CA THR A 18 28.47 -1.31 -12.16
C THR A 18 29.22 -0.63 -11.03
N THR A 19 28.49 0.12 -10.20
CA THR A 19 29.01 0.58 -8.92
C THR A 19 29.15 -0.67 -8.09
N ALA A 20 30.35 -1.26 -8.09
CA ALA A 20 30.68 -2.39 -7.26
C ALA A 20 30.41 -1.96 -5.81
N VAL A 21 29.29 -2.41 -5.26
CA VAL A 21 29.00 -2.24 -3.84
C VAL A 21 30.08 -3.03 -3.13
N PHE A 22 31.08 -2.32 -2.61
CA PHE A 22 32.10 -2.91 -1.77
C PHE A 22 31.40 -3.43 -0.53
N VAL A 23 31.03 -4.71 -0.57
CA VAL A 23 30.69 -5.45 0.63
C VAL A 23 32.03 -5.63 1.35
N PRO A 24 32.29 -4.94 2.48
CA PRO A 24 33.52 -5.15 3.21
C PRO A 24 33.59 -6.65 3.50
N LYS A 25 34.64 -7.29 2.97
CA LYS A 25 34.88 -8.73 3.00
C LYS A 25 34.86 -9.20 4.45
N GLY A 26 33.69 -9.57 4.97
CA GLY A 26 33.35 -9.87 6.36
C GLY A 26 34.49 -9.70 7.36
N GLY A 27 34.99 -8.46 7.50
CA GLY A 27 36.09 -8.17 8.39
C GLY A 27 35.54 -8.34 9.78
N ASP A 28 35.98 -9.40 10.46
CA ASP A 28 35.54 -9.96 11.72
C ASP A 28 34.74 -8.99 12.62
N ALA A 29 33.47 -8.76 12.29
CA ALA A 29 32.60 -7.86 13.03
C ALA A 29 32.40 -8.39 14.45
N ALA A 30 32.41 -9.72 14.59
CA ALA A 30 32.43 -10.40 15.87
C ALA A 30 33.70 -10.05 16.66
N GLY A 31 34.87 -10.08 16.01
CA GLY A 31 36.14 -9.63 16.59
C GLY A 31 36.14 -8.18 17.06
N ALA A 32 35.55 -7.25 16.29
CA ALA A 32 35.45 -5.85 16.68
C ALA A 32 34.45 -5.60 17.82
N LEU A 33 33.37 -6.38 17.90
CA LEU A 33 32.34 -6.27 18.94
C LEU A 33 32.74 -6.94 20.25
N ALA A 34 33.53 -8.01 20.22
CA ALA A 34 33.94 -8.78 21.38
C ALA A 34 34.56 -7.93 22.53
N PRO A 35 35.52 -7.02 22.29
CA PRO A 35 36.10 -6.21 23.36
C PRO A 35 35.09 -5.21 23.94
N ILE A 36 34.26 -4.57 23.11
CA ILE A 36 33.24 -3.62 23.58
C ILE A 36 32.16 -4.33 24.38
N ALA A 37 31.71 -5.50 23.92
CA ALA A 37 30.73 -6.31 24.63
C ALA A 37 31.26 -6.78 25.99
N THR A 38 32.53 -7.15 26.06
CA THR A 38 33.20 -7.49 27.33
C THR A 38 33.24 -6.28 28.25
N ARG A 39 33.65 -5.11 27.75
CA ARG A 39 33.71 -3.88 28.53
C ARG A 39 32.34 -3.43 29.05
N ILE A 40 31.29 -3.53 28.23
CA ILE A 40 29.92 -3.19 28.66
C ILE A 40 29.45 -4.12 29.79
N ARG A 41 29.78 -5.42 29.73
CA ARG A 41 29.44 -6.37 30.81
C ARG A 41 30.17 -6.05 32.10
N GLU A 42 31.46 -5.68 32.04
CA GLU A 42 32.23 -5.23 33.20
C GLU A 42 31.60 -3.98 33.82
N LEU A 43 31.35 -2.94 33.03
CA LEU A 43 30.72 -1.70 33.49
C LEU A 43 29.34 -1.93 34.10
N ALA A 44 28.54 -2.84 33.52
CA ALA A 44 27.25 -3.22 34.07
C ALA A 44 27.38 -3.96 35.41
N SER A 45 28.38 -4.83 35.54
CA SER A 45 28.71 -5.50 36.79
C SER A 45 29.12 -4.50 37.87
N ASP A 46 30.03 -3.58 37.55
CA ASP A 46 30.53 -2.55 38.47
C ASP A 46 29.40 -1.63 38.93
N ALA A 47 28.52 -1.21 37.99
CA ALA A 47 27.37 -0.38 38.32
C ALA A 47 26.35 -1.11 39.22
N SER A 48 26.22 -2.44 39.10
CA SER A 48 25.22 -3.22 39.86
C SER A 48 25.53 -3.35 41.35
N VAL A 49 26.82 -3.24 41.73
CA VAL A 49 27.28 -3.37 43.11
C VAL A 49 27.55 -2.02 43.79
N LEU A 50 27.51 -0.92 43.03
CA LEU A 50 27.84 0.41 43.54
C LEU A 50 26.69 0.99 44.37
N ALA A 51 26.96 1.28 45.65
CA ALA A 51 26.08 2.04 46.52
C ALA A 51 26.65 3.44 46.76
N ILE A 52 25.86 4.47 46.47
CA ILE A 52 26.25 5.87 46.69
C ILE A 52 25.85 6.27 48.10
N VAL A 53 26.83 6.39 49.00
CA VAL A 53 26.63 6.72 50.42
C VAL A 53 27.42 7.95 50.85
N ASP A 54 28.38 8.39 50.04
CA ASP A 54 29.31 9.47 50.35
C ASP A 54 29.86 10.13 49.06
N GLN A 55 30.70 11.15 49.23
CA GLN A 55 31.31 11.88 48.12
C GLN A 55 32.27 11.01 47.26
N PRO A 56 33.12 10.14 47.84
CA PRO A 56 33.93 9.20 47.06
C PRO A 56 33.11 8.23 46.19
N SER A 57 32.04 7.63 46.72
CA SER A 57 31.17 6.73 45.96
C SER A 57 30.40 7.45 44.85
N LEU A 58 30.04 8.73 45.05
CA LEU A 58 29.51 9.57 43.99
C LEU A 58 30.52 9.80 42.86
N GLN A 59 31.79 10.05 43.19
CA GLN A 59 32.84 10.21 42.19
C GLN A 59 33.04 8.91 41.38
N ALA A 60 33.10 7.75 42.05
CA ALA A 60 33.18 6.46 41.38
C ALA A 60 31.97 6.22 40.44
N ALA A 61 30.77 6.61 40.85
CA ALA A 61 29.58 6.54 39.99
C ALA A 61 29.71 7.43 38.74
N ALA A 62 30.25 8.64 38.90
CA ALA A 62 30.47 9.57 37.80
C ALA A 62 31.49 9.03 36.80
N ASP A 63 32.56 8.39 37.28
CA ASP A 63 33.59 7.79 36.45
C ASP A 63 33.03 6.60 35.64
N ILE A 64 32.31 5.67 36.28
CA ILE A 64 31.63 4.55 35.60
C ILE A 64 30.64 5.09 34.55
N LEU A 65 29.87 6.14 34.88
CA LEU A 65 28.95 6.76 33.93
C LEU A 65 29.67 7.35 32.71
N ALA A 66 30.83 7.97 32.90
CA ALA A 66 31.64 8.49 31.80
C ALA A 66 32.12 7.36 30.88
N GLU A 67 32.57 6.24 31.46
CA GLU A 67 33.00 5.06 30.71
C GLU A 67 31.86 4.39 29.95
N VAL A 68 30.68 4.27 30.56
CA VAL A 68 29.47 3.76 29.89
C VAL A 68 29.12 4.63 28.67
N LYS A 69 29.18 5.95 28.80
CA LYS A 69 28.97 6.86 27.66
C LYS A 69 30.04 6.69 26.58
N GLY A 70 31.29 6.44 26.96
CA GLY A 70 32.37 6.12 26.03
C GLY A 70 32.11 4.84 25.24
N ALA A 71 31.77 3.75 25.93
CA ALA A 71 31.44 2.47 25.32
C ALA A 71 30.20 2.56 24.40
N ALA A 72 29.17 3.32 24.80
CA ALA A 72 28.00 3.57 23.97
C ALA A 72 28.37 4.28 22.65
N LYS A 73 29.21 5.32 22.70
CA LYS A 73 29.69 6.00 21.49
C LYS A 73 30.50 5.09 20.57
N GLN A 74 31.33 4.21 21.13
CA GLN A 74 32.10 3.24 20.35
C GLN A 74 31.19 2.23 19.66
N LEU A 75 30.16 1.75 20.36
CA LEU A 75 29.14 0.86 19.80
C LEU A 75 28.38 1.52 18.65
N ASP A 76 27.96 2.78 18.83
CA ASP A 76 27.29 3.55 17.78
C ASP A 76 28.19 3.78 16.56
N GLY A 77 29.49 4.05 16.78
CA GLY A 77 30.48 4.14 15.71
C GLY A 77 30.61 2.85 14.91
N LEU A 78 30.73 1.69 15.58
CA LEU A 78 30.74 0.40 14.90
C LEU A 78 29.42 0.15 14.15
N LYS A 79 28.27 0.42 14.77
CA LYS A 79 26.98 0.28 14.11
C LYS A 79 26.91 1.09 12.82
N ALA A 80 27.38 2.34 12.84
CA ALA A 80 27.40 3.19 11.65
C ALA A 80 28.26 2.59 10.52
N ILE A 81 29.43 2.03 10.85
CA ILE A 81 30.32 1.38 9.87
C ILE A 81 29.60 0.23 9.13
N PHE A 82 28.74 -0.53 9.80
CA PHE A 82 28.02 -1.66 9.19
C PHE A 82 26.68 -1.27 8.55
N VAL A 83 25.90 -0.42 9.22
CA VAL A 83 24.52 -0.12 8.81
C VAL A 83 24.46 0.87 7.65
N THR A 84 25.29 1.92 7.68
CA THR A 84 25.23 2.99 6.66
C THR A 84 25.51 2.50 5.24
N PRO A 85 26.49 1.61 4.98
CA PRO A 85 26.68 1.04 3.64
C PRO A 85 25.49 0.20 3.17
N LEU A 86 24.84 -0.54 4.08
CA LEU A 86 23.64 -1.33 3.75
C LEU A 86 22.44 -0.45 3.42
N GLU A 87 22.20 0.61 4.19
CA GLU A 87 21.15 1.59 3.90
C GLU A 87 21.40 2.28 2.56
N THR A 88 22.66 2.63 2.27
CA THR A 88 23.07 3.21 1.00
C THR A 88 22.84 2.25 -0.16
N ALA A 89 23.24 0.98 -0.02
CA ALA A 89 23.02 -0.06 -1.03
C ALA A 89 21.51 -0.31 -1.27
N ALA A 90 20.71 -0.36 -0.21
CA ALA A 90 19.26 -0.52 -0.31
C ALA A 90 18.60 0.66 -1.04
N LYS A 91 19.04 1.90 -0.75
CA LYS A 91 18.58 3.10 -1.44
C LYS A 91 18.95 3.08 -2.92
N LEU A 92 20.19 2.69 -3.25
CA LEU A 92 20.65 2.56 -4.64
C LEU A 92 19.83 1.51 -5.40
N ALA A 93 19.63 0.31 -4.83
CA ALA A 93 18.81 -0.72 -5.43
C ALA A 93 17.38 -0.22 -5.69
N LYS A 94 16.73 0.40 -4.70
CA LYS A 94 15.39 1.00 -4.86
C LYS A 94 15.36 2.03 -6.00
N ASN A 95 16.37 2.88 -6.09
CA ASN A 95 16.47 3.89 -7.14
C ASN A 95 16.67 3.27 -8.54
N GLN A 96 17.39 2.15 -8.65
CA GLN A 96 17.57 1.45 -9.92
C GLN A 96 16.28 0.83 -10.44
N PHE A 97 15.45 0.27 -9.56
CA PHE A 97 14.18 -0.35 -9.97
C PHE A 97 13.05 0.66 -10.16
N LYS A 98 13.13 1.84 -9.54
CA LYS A 98 12.05 2.83 -9.58
C LYS A 98 11.59 3.22 -11.00
N PRO A 99 12.47 3.54 -11.97
CA PRO A 99 12.04 3.89 -13.32
C PRO A 99 11.28 2.75 -14.02
N LEU A 100 11.69 1.49 -13.78
CA LEU A 100 11.03 0.32 -14.36
C LEU A 100 9.66 0.08 -13.72
N THR A 101 9.55 0.23 -12.40
CA THR A 101 8.25 0.16 -11.71
C THR A 101 7.33 1.27 -12.20
N ASP A 102 7.82 2.51 -12.30
CA ASP A 102 7.04 3.65 -12.80
C ASP A 102 6.58 3.41 -14.26
N LEU A 103 7.43 2.83 -15.11
CA LEU A 103 7.09 2.47 -16.49
C LEU A 103 6.03 1.37 -16.57
N LEU A 104 6.14 0.35 -15.72
CA LEU A 104 5.14 -0.72 -15.61
C LEU A 104 3.79 -0.16 -15.18
N ASP A 105 3.75 0.74 -14.20
CA ASP A 105 2.53 1.39 -13.74
C ASP A 105 1.85 2.21 -14.85
N VAL A 106 2.64 2.96 -15.64
CA VAL A 106 2.12 3.72 -16.80
C VAL A 106 1.59 2.77 -17.87
N THR A 107 2.31 1.69 -18.17
CA THR A 107 1.90 0.69 -19.16
C THR A 107 0.62 -0.02 -18.74
N GLU A 108 0.51 -0.42 -17.47
CA GLU A 108 -0.69 -1.05 -16.92
C GLU A 108 -1.90 -0.12 -17.03
N LYS A 109 -1.75 1.16 -16.64
CA LYS A 109 -2.82 2.17 -16.78
C LYS A 109 -3.27 2.30 -18.23
N ARG A 110 -2.32 2.37 -19.16
CA ARG A 110 -2.62 2.49 -20.59
C ARG A 110 -3.37 1.28 -21.15
N LEU A 111 -2.96 0.06 -20.78
CA LEU A 111 -3.65 -1.16 -21.18
C LEU A 111 -5.08 -1.21 -20.63
N LYS A 112 -5.29 -0.77 -19.39
CA LYS A 112 -6.63 -0.65 -18.80
C LYS A 112 -7.50 0.34 -19.57
N GLU A 113 -6.97 1.50 -19.96
CA GLU A 113 -7.68 2.48 -20.78
C GLU A 113 -8.10 1.93 -22.15
N ILE A 114 -7.17 1.30 -22.87
CA ILE A 114 -7.43 0.71 -24.19
C ILE A 114 -8.51 -0.38 -24.08
N THR A 115 -8.37 -1.26 -23.08
CA THR A 115 -9.34 -2.33 -22.82
C THR A 115 -10.72 -1.77 -22.50
N LYS A 116 -10.80 -0.73 -21.67
CA LYS A 116 -12.06 -0.03 -21.36
C LYS A 116 -12.70 0.56 -22.61
N ALA A 117 -11.95 1.32 -23.41
CA ALA A 117 -12.44 1.95 -24.63
C ALA A 117 -12.94 0.92 -25.65
N TYR A 118 -12.25 -0.22 -25.79
CA TYR A 118 -12.69 -1.32 -26.65
C TYR A 118 -14.04 -1.90 -26.20
N LEU A 119 -14.19 -2.20 -24.91
CA LEU A 119 -15.42 -2.77 -24.36
C LEU A 119 -16.60 -1.79 -24.43
N GLU A 120 -16.35 -0.48 -24.27
CA GLU A 120 -17.38 0.55 -24.47
C GLU A 120 -17.81 0.65 -25.94
N ALA A 121 -16.87 0.58 -26.88
CA ALA A 121 -17.17 0.58 -28.31
C ALA A 121 -17.94 -0.68 -28.75
N GLU A 122 -17.61 -1.85 -28.19
CA GLU A 122 -18.35 -3.09 -28.43
C GLU A 122 -19.80 -2.98 -27.95
N ARG A 123 -20.01 -2.53 -26.70
CA ARG A 123 -21.36 -2.31 -26.15
C ARG A 123 -22.16 -1.30 -26.97
N ALA A 124 -21.53 -0.23 -27.45
CA ALA A 124 -22.21 0.76 -28.29
C ALA A 124 -22.71 0.15 -29.61
N LYS A 125 -21.91 -0.73 -30.24
CA LYS A 125 -22.31 -1.45 -31.46
C LYS A 125 -23.47 -2.41 -31.19
N GLU A 126 -23.44 -3.13 -30.08
CA GLU A 126 -24.53 -4.04 -29.70
C GLU A 126 -25.85 -3.29 -29.48
N VAL A 127 -25.81 -2.14 -28.79
CA VAL A 127 -26.99 -1.28 -28.57
C VAL A 127 -27.53 -0.72 -29.88
N GLN A 128 -26.66 -0.22 -30.77
CA GLN A 128 -27.08 0.27 -32.09
C GLN A 128 -27.71 -0.84 -32.94
N ALA A 129 -27.10 -2.03 -32.98
CA ALA A 129 -27.64 -3.17 -33.70
C ALA A 129 -28.97 -3.67 -33.12
N ALA A 130 -29.19 -3.53 -31.81
CA ALA A 130 -30.47 -3.82 -31.18
C ALA A 130 -31.54 -2.78 -31.52
N GLN A 131 -31.19 -1.49 -31.53
CA GLN A 131 -32.09 -0.40 -31.91
C GLN A 131 -32.55 -0.50 -33.37
N VAL A 132 -31.64 -0.78 -34.30
CA VAL A 132 -31.99 -0.99 -35.73
C VAL A 132 -32.99 -2.14 -35.87
N ARG A 133 -32.68 -3.30 -35.26
CA ARG A 133 -33.59 -4.46 -35.27
C ARG A 133 -34.96 -4.14 -34.68
N GLN A 134 -35.02 -3.35 -33.61
CA GLN A 134 -36.28 -2.94 -33.01
C GLN A 134 -37.08 -2.00 -33.94
N SER A 135 -36.40 -1.06 -34.62
CA SER A 135 -37.05 -0.14 -35.57
C SER A 135 -37.60 -0.86 -36.81
N GLU A 136 -36.91 -1.89 -37.31
CA GLU A 136 -37.36 -2.71 -38.44
C GLU A 136 -38.62 -3.53 -38.09
N LEU A 137 -38.69 -4.07 -36.86
CA LEU A 137 -39.87 -4.79 -36.37
C LEU A 137 -41.09 -3.86 -36.23
N ILE A 138 -40.91 -2.62 -35.75
CA ILE A 138 -42.00 -1.65 -35.62
C ILE A 138 -42.46 -1.13 -37.00
N GLY A 139 -41.52 -0.90 -37.93
CA GLY A 139 -41.82 -0.46 -39.29
C GLY A 139 -42.58 -1.50 -40.12
N SER A 140 -42.27 -2.80 -39.96
CA SER A 140 -42.95 -3.89 -40.66
C SER A 140 -44.33 -4.23 -40.08
N ALA A 141 -44.56 -4.02 -38.79
CA ALA A 141 -45.86 -4.24 -38.15
C ALA A 141 -46.94 -3.21 -38.54
N SER A 142 -46.58 -2.13 -39.24
CA SER A 142 -47.52 -1.09 -39.67
C SER A 142 -48.10 -1.33 -41.09
N ALA A 143 -47.79 -2.45 -41.75
CA ALA A 143 -48.42 -2.86 -42.99
C ALA A 143 -49.64 -3.78 -42.70
N PRO A 144 -50.87 -3.43 -43.15
CA PRO A 144 -52.06 -4.23 -42.87
C PRO A 144 -52.06 -5.58 -43.61
N GLU A 145 -51.87 -6.63 -42.81
CA GLU A 145 -52.49 -7.96 -42.83
C GLU A 145 -53.05 -8.52 -44.17
N VAL A 146 -52.28 -9.39 -44.82
CA VAL A 146 -52.82 -10.50 -45.63
C VAL A 146 -52.26 -11.81 -45.06
N ALA A 147 -53.18 -12.68 -44.69
CA ALA A 147 -53.03 -13.86 -43.83
C ALA A 147 -52.09 -14.97 -44.35
N GLY A 148 -51.36 -15.60 -43.43
CA GLY A 148 -50.70 -16.90 -43.62
C GLY A 148 -49.43 -17.10 -42.78
N ILE A 149 -49.55 -17.38 -41.49
CA ILE A 149 -48.40 -17.46 -40.56
C ILE A 149 -47.84 -18.90 -40.51
N ALA A 150 -46.65 -19.10 -41.07
CA ALA A 150 -45.77 -20.22 -40.78
C ALA A 150 -44.77 -19.80 -39.70
N ALA A 151 -44.73 -20.53 -38.58
CA ALA A 151 -43.89 -20.21 -37.43
C ALA A 151 -42.42 -20.54 -37.70
N THR A 152 -41.58 -19.51 -37.82
CA THR A 152 -40.12 -19.63 -37.93
C THR A 152 -39.50 -19.69 -36.53
N VAL A 153 -38.77 -20.77 -36.25
CA VAL A 153 -38.09 -20.99 -34.97
C VAL A 153 -36.83 -20.10 -34.89
N PRO A 154 -36.60 -19.38 -33.77
CA PRO A 154 -35.43 -18.51 -33.63
C PRO A 154 -34.12 -19.31 -33.56
N THR A 155 -33.17 -18.98 -34.44
CA THR A 155 -31.82 -19.53 -34.45
C THR A 155 -31.00 -18.97 -33.28
N TYR A 156 -30.54 -19.85 -32.39
CA TYR A 156 -29.65 -19.50 -31.29
C TYR A 156 -28.22 -19.26 -31.80
N VAL A 157 -27.66 -18.07 -31.56
CA VAL A 157 -26.26 -17.76 -31.84
C VAL A 157 -25.44 -17.97 -30.57
N ALA A 158 -24.41 -18.81 -30.65
CA ALA A 158 -23.53 -19.09 -29.52
C ALA A 158 -22.75 -17.83 -29.11
N PRO A 159 -22.63 -17.52 -27.81
CA PRO A 159 -21.89 -16.36 -27.34
C PRO A 159 -20.38 -16.50 -27.62
N PRO A 160 -19.67 -15.41 -27.94
CA PRO A 160 -18.24 -15.45 -28.21
C PRO A 160 -17.44 -15.89 -26.97
N PRO A 161 -16.31 -16.58 -27.16
CA PRO A 161 -15.48 -17.07 -26.06
C PRO A 161 -14.88 -15.91 -25.27
N LYS A 162 -15.07 -15.91 -23.94
CA LYS A 162 -14.45 -14.94 -23.04
C LYS A 162 -12.94 -15.16 -23.00
N ALA A 163 -12.16 -14.09 -23.16
CA ALA A 163 -10.70 -14.15 -23.00
C ALA A 163 -10.35 -14.62 -21.57
N ALA A 164 -9.52 -15.65 -21.46
CA ALA A 164 -9.08 -16.17 -20.17
C ALA A 164 -8.27 -15.09 -19.40
N GLY A 165 -8.63 -14.83 -18.14
CA GLY A 165 -7.88 -13.96 -17.24
C GLY A 165 -8.37 -12.52 -17.08
N VAL A 166 -9.41 -12.08 -17.80
CA VAL A 166 -9.99 -10.73 -17.64
C VAL A 166 -11.43 -10.84 -17.13
N SER A 167 -11.64 -10.57 -15.83
CA SER A 167 -12.96 -10.48 -15.23
C SER A 167 -13.36 -9.01 -15.01
N MET A 168 -14.55 -8.62 -15.44
CA MET A 168 -15.10 -7.30 -15.13
C MET A 168 -15.81 -7.34 -13.79
N ALA A 169 -15.18 -6.78 -12.74
CA ALA A 169 -15.83 -6.52 -11.47
C ALA A 169 -16.53 -5.16 -11.51
N LYS A 170 -17.80 -5.09 -11.08
CA LYS A 170 -18.48 -3.81 -10.85
C LYS A 170 -17.97 -3.25 -9.52
N HIS A 171 -17.27 -2.13 -9.57
CA HIS A 171 -16.87 -1.40 -8.37
C HIS A 171 -17.86 -0.25 -8.15
N TRP A 172 -18.59 -0.31 -7.05
CA TRP A 172 -19.46 0.78 -6.62
C TRP A 172 -18.62 1.75 -5.80
N THR A 173 -18.48 2.98 -6.29
CA THR A 173 -17.86 4.09 -5.57
C THR A 173 -18.95 5.09 -5.19
N TYR A 174 -18.72 5.90 -4.16
CA TYR A 174 -19.60 6.97 -3.74
C TYR A 174 -18.76 8.20 -3.38
N ASP A 175 -19.34 9.38 -3.60
CA ASP A 175 -18.80 10.65 -3.10
C ASP A 175 -19.78 11.21 -2.05
N ILE A 176 -19.24 11.84 -1.00
CA ILE A 176 -20.05 12.46 0.06
C ILE A 176 -20.21 13.94 -0.29
N GLU A 177 -21.40 14.33 -0.75
CA GLU A 177 -21.69 15.72 -1.15
C GLU A 177 -21.82 16.68 0.04
N ASP A 178 -22.51 16.26 1.11
CA ASP A 178 -22.64 17.05 2.34
C ASP A 178 -22.62 16.14 3.59
N ILE A 179 -21.52 16.25 4.34
CA ILE A 179 -21.32 15.47 5.56
C ILE A 179 -22.34 15.82 6.66
N ARG A 180 -22.92 17.04 6.65
CA ARG A 180 -23.91 17.48 7.64
C ARG A 180 -25.26 16.83 7.41
N VAL A 181 -25.64 16.62 6.14
CA VAL A 181 -26.86 15.90 5.78
C VAL A 181 -26.74 14.44 6.16
N LEU A 182 -25.58 13.81 5.89
CA LEU A 182 -25.31 12.43 6.29
C LEU A 182 -25.36 12.26 7.82
N ALA A 183 -24.78 13.20 8.58
CA ALA A 183 -24.82 13.18 10.03
C ALA A 183 -26.24 13.35 10.60
N ARG A 184 -27.09 14.18 9.97
CA ARG A 184 -28.51 14.29 10.36
C ARG A 184 -29.28 13.01 10.05
N ALA A 185 -29.10 12.44 8.86
CA ALA A 185 -29.75 11.19 8.47
C ALA A 185 -29.33 10.00 9.36
N LEU A 186 -28.11 10.05 9.90
CA LEU A 186 -27.64 9.11 10.93
C LEU A 186 -28.35 9.32 12.27
N ALA A 187 -28.46 10.57 12.71
CA ALA A 187 -29.17 10.93 13.95
C ALA A 187 -30.67 10.59 13.89
N ASP A 188 -31.27 10.70 12.70
CA ASP A 188 -32.67 10.37 12.44
C ASP A 188 -32.90 8.84 12.33
N GLY A 189 -31.84 8.02 12.36
CA GLY A 189 -31.90 6.56 12.24
C GLY A 189 -32.22 6.05 10.84
N THR A 190 -32.29 6.94 9.85
CA THR A 190 -32.58 6.63 8.44
C THR A 190 -31.42 5.91 7.76
N VAL A 191 -30.20 6.12 8.26
CA VAL A 191 -28.96 5.50 7.78
C VAL A 191 -28.39 4.59 8.87
N PRO A 192 -28.08 3.31 8.57
CA PRO A 192 -27.41 2.41 9.50
C PRO A 192 -26.11 2.97 10.05
N GLU A 193 -25.91 2.85 11.37
CA GLU A 193 -24.70 3.32 12.06
C GLU A 193 -23.42 2.67 11.53
N SER A 194 -23.53 1.49 10.91
CA SER A 194 -22.42 0.79 10.25
C SER A 194 -21.78 1.54 9.09
N TYR A 195 -22.47 2.54 8.50
CA TYR A 195 -21.90 3.37 7.44
C TYR A 195 -21.02 4.51 7.97
N LEU A 196 -21.03 4.77 9.29
CA LEU A 196 -20.09 5.67 9.93
C LEU A 196 -18.81 4.89 10.25
N GLN A 197 -17.84 4.94 9.34
CA GLN A 197 -16.56 4.31 9.61
C GLN A 197 -15.79 5.14 10.65
N VAL A 198 -15.66 4.56 11.84
CA VAL A 198 -14.88 5.15 12.93
C VAL A 198 -13.43 5.29 12.46
N ASN A 199 -12.91 6.52 12.44
CA ASN A 199 -11.49 6.76 12.17
C ASN A 199 -10.65 6.28 13.36
N SER A 200 -10.34 4.99 13.34
CA SER A 200 -9.60 4.29 14.40
C SER A 200 -8.20 4.88 14.60
N GLY A 201 -7.57 5.38 13.53
CA GLY A 201 -6.28 6.05 13.61
C GLY A 201 -6.33 7.34 14.43
N ALA A 202 -7.31 8.21 14.15
CA ALA A 202 -7.50 9.45 14.89
C ALA A 202 -7.89 9.20 16.35
N LEU A 203 -8.78 8.24 16.62
CA LEU A 203 -9.15 7.86 17.98
C LEU A 203 -7.96 7.27 18.77
N GLN A 204 -7.19 6.36 18.18
CA GLN A 204 -6.00 5.81 18.83
C GLN A 204 -4.93 6.88 19.07
N ALA A 205 -4.79 7.86 18.18
CA ALA A 205 -3.89 9.00 18.38
C ALA A 205 -4.37 9.88 19.55
N ALA A 206 -5.67 10.19 19.63
CA ALA A 206 -6.25 10.92 20.76
C ALA A 206 -6.07 10.18 22.09
N ILE A 207 -6.27 8.86 22.11
CA ILE A 207 -6.06 8.02 23.29
C ILE A 207 -4.56 8.01 23.69
N ARG A 208 -3.64 7.92 22.73
CA ARG A 208 -2.20 8.02 22.99
C ARG A 208 -1.80 9.39 23.58
N ASN A 209 -2.44 10.46 23.12
CA ASN A 209 -2.21 11.82 23.60
C ASN A 209 -2.89 12.14 24.94
N GLY A 210 -3.52 11.16 25.60
CA GLY A 210 -4.05 11.31 26.95
C GLY A 210 -5.57 11.52 27.04
N ALA A 211 -6.31 11.47 25.93
CA ALA A 211 -7.77 11.42 26.01
C ALA A 211 -8.21 10.11 26.70
N ARG A 212 -8.84 10.24 27.87
CA ARG A 212 -9.37 9.10 28.66
C ARG A 212 -10.90 9.04 28.68
N GLU A 213 -11.55 10.15 28.31
CA GLU A 213 -13.00 10.26 28.20
C GLU A 213 -13.35 10.83 26.82
N ILE A 214 -13.91 10.00 25.95
CA ILE A 214 -14.46 10.42 24.65
C ILE A 214 -15.95 10.06 24.67
N PRO A 215 -16.88 11.01 24.49
CA PRO A 215 -18.32 10.73 24.53
C PRO A 215 -18.71 9.56 23.61
N GLY A 216 -19.42 8.58 24.16
CA GLY A 216 -19.85 7.38 23.42
C GLY A 216 -18.81 6.25 23.33
N LEU A 217 -17.58 6.43 23.84
CA LEU A 217 -16.52 5.42 23.83
C LEU A 217 -16.11 5.03 25.25
N ARG A 218 -16.17 3.73 25.55
CA ARG A 218 -15.60 3.16 26.77
C ARG A 218 -14.18 2.69 26.49
N ILE A 219 -13.19 3.45 26.96
CA ILE A 219 -11.76 3.12 26.79
C ILE A 219 -11.33 2.19 27.93
N PHE A 220 -10.78 1.03 27.60
CA PHE A 220 -10.20 0.09 28.57
C PHE A 220 -8.88 -0.48 28.04
N GLN A 221 -8.01 -0.93 28.96
CA GLN A 221 -6.72 -1.54 28.64
C GLN A 221 -6.82 -3.04 28.85
N GLU A 222 -6.74 -3.82 27.77
CA GLU A 222 -6.55 -5.27 27.87
C GLU A 222 -5.06 -5.63 27.84
N GLY A 223 -4.62 -6.36 28.86
CA GLY A 223 -3.29 -6.95 28.89
C GLY A 223 -3.23 -8.14 27.94
N ARG A 224 -2.75 -7.93 26.71
CA ARG A 224 -2.51 -9.03 25.77
C ARG A 224 -1.08 -9.53 25.90
N VAL A 225 -0.92 -10.79 26.27
CA VAL A 225 0.36 -11.50 26.11
C VAL A 225 0.43 -11.94 24.64
N VAL A 226 1.33 -11.31 23.87
CA VAL A 226 1.62 -11.70 22.50
C VAL A 226 2.81 -12.65 22.54
N ALA A 227 2.55 -13.93 22.28
CA ALA A 227 3.60 -14.84 21.84
C ALA A 227 3.88 -14.55 20.36
N ARG A 228 5.16 -14.58 20.00
CA ARG A 228 5.62 -14.37 18.62
C ARG A 228 5.17 -15.50 17.71
#